data_AF-A0A401G2P2-F1
#
_entry.id   AF-A0A401G2P2-F1
#
_cell.length_a   1.000
_cell.length_b   1.000
_cell.length_c   1.000
_cell.angle_alpha   90.00
_cell.angle_beta   90.00
_cell.angle_gamma   90.00
#
_symmetry.space_group_name_H-M   'P 1'
#
loop_
_entity.id
_entity.type
_entity.pdbx_description
1 polymer ?
#
loop_
_entity_poly.entity_id
_entity_poly.type
_entity_poly.pdbx_seq_one_letter_code
_entity_poly.pdbx_strand_id
1 'polypeptide(L)'
;MTAHDKPEYSIDLSGVEISFSLLKITQIFREMRVGERLEIKGCDAETRTDIFKILPPSACRTVAGEEESPHRFLLVKAKSIKR
;
A
#
# COMPACT_ATOMS: atom_id res chain seq x y z
N MET A 1 26.20 -2.90 5.46
CA MET A 1 25.12 -3.74 4.91
C MET A 1 23.82 -3.26 5.55
N THR A 2 23.08 -2.40 4.86
CA THR A 2 21.94 -1.65 5.40
C THR A 2 20.69 -2.53 5.51
N ALA A 3 20.42 -3.01 6.72
CA ALA A 3 19.18 -3.66 7.09
C ALA A 3 18.09 -2.60 7.36
N HIS A 4 17.28 -2.31 6.36
CA HIS A 4 15.97 -1.65 6.52
C HIS A 4 15.05 -2.15 5.39
N ASP A 5 14.75 -3.45 5.43
CA ASP A 5 13.85 -4.11 4.48
C ASP A 5 12.53 -4.54 5.14
N LYS A 6 12.27 -4.08 6.37
CA LYS A 6 10.97 -4.28 7.01
C LYS A 6 10.04 -3.12 6.62
N PRO A 7 8.82 -3.39 6.15
CA PRO A 7 7.83 -2.34 5.95
C PRO A 7 7.34 -1.82 7.31
N GLU A 8 7.30 -0.51 7.46
CA GLU A 8 6.82 0.19 8.67
C GLU A 8 5.35 -0.10 8.96
N TYR A 9 4.56 -0.29 7.89
CA TYR A 9 3.16 -0.66 7.96
C TYR A 9 2.91 -1.92 7.15
N SER A 10 2.06 -2.81 7.66
CA SER A 10 1.60 -4.01 6.94
C SER A 10 0.10 -4.18 7.13
N ILE A 11 -0.60 -4.48 6.05
CA ILE A 11 -2.02 -4.82 6.06
C ILE A 11 -2.27 -6.08 5.24
N ASP A 12 -3.10 -6.96 5.77
CA ASP A 12 -3.61 -8.11 5.06
C ASP A 12 -5.09 -7.87 4.73
N LEU A 13 -5.43 -8.02 3.45
CA LEU A 13 -6.77 -7.81 2.90
C LEU A 13 -7.47 -9.12 2.54
N SER A 14 -6.86 -10.27 2.85
CA SER A 14 -7.42 -11.57 2.51
C SER A 14 -8.76 -11.77 3.23
N GLY A 15 -9.84 -11.92 2.45
CA GLY A 15 -11.19 -12.08 2.98
C GLY A 15 -11.82 -10.80 3.56
N VAL A 16 -11.25 -9.63 3.28
CA VAL A 16 -11.77 -8.33 3.72
C VAL A 16 -12.59 -7.69 2.58
N GLU A 17 -13.77 -7.17 2.90
CA GLU A 17 -14.59 -6.43 1.93
C GLU A 17 -13.84 -5.20 1.39
N ILE A 18 -13.91 -4.98 0.07
CA ILE A 18 -13.17 -3.93 -0.67
C ILE A 18 -13.31 -2.56 -0.02
N SER A 19 -14.52 -2.17 0.38
CA SER A 19 -14.81 -0.88 1.02
C SER A 19 -13.96 -0.64 2.27
N PHE A 20 -13.86 -1.66 3.12
CA PHE A 20 -13.12 -1.60 4.38
C PHE A 20 -11.60 -1.59 4.13
N SER A 21 -11.15 -2.35 3.14
CA SER A 21 -9.76 -2.36 2.68
C SER A 21 -9.29 -0.97 2.26
N LEU A 22 -10.05 -0.28 1.41
CA LEU A 22 -9.74 1.08 0.93
C LEU A 22 -9.71 2.12 2.07
N LEU A 23 -10.64 2.03 3.02
CA LEU A 23 -10.69 2.91 4.18
C LEU A 23 -9.46 2.74 5.07
N LYS A 24 -9.09 1.50 5.40
CA LYS A 24 -7.89 1.21 6.20
C LYS A 24 -6.63 1.71 5.51
N ILE A 25 -6.49 1.46 4.21
CA ILE A 25 -5.32 1.93 3.44
C ILE A 25 -5.22 3.44 3.48
N THR A 26 -6.34 4.15 3.27
CA THR A 26 -6.37 5.62 3.34
C THR A 26 -5.99 6.14 4.72
N GLN A 27 -6.47 5.48 5.78
CA GLN A 27 -6.14 5.85 7.16
C GLN A 27 -4.64 5.70 7.42
N ILE A 28 -4.07 4.54 7.09
CA ILE A 28 -2.64 4.29 7.21
C ILE A 28 -1.85 5.32 6.40
N PHE A 29 -2.23 5.56 5.15
CA PHE A 29 -1.56 6.54 4.29
C PHE A 29 -1.59 7.97 4.85
N ARG A 30 -2.61 8.34 5.64
CA ARG A 30 -2.65 9.64 6.32
C ARG A 30 -1.64 9.73 7.46
N GLU A 31 -1.45 8.64 8.19
CA GLU A 31 -0.54 8.55 9.33
C GLU A 31 0.92 8.38 8.90
N MET A 32 1.15 7.74 7.75
CA MET A 32 2.49 7.55 7.18
C MET A 32 3.21 8.87 6.90
N ARG A 33 4.51 8.88 7.14
CA ARG A 33 5.46 9.92 6.71
C ARG A 33 5.91 9.65 5.28
N VAL A 34 6.35 10.70 4.59
CA VAL A 34 6.96 10.56 3.26
C VAL A 34 8.21 9.70 3.39
N GLY A 35 8.33 8.69 2.51
CA GLY A 35 9.40 7.70 2.52
C GLY A 35 9.07 6.40 3.25
N GLU A 36 8.00 6.36 4.07
CA GLU A 36 7.58 5.13 4.74
C GLU A 36 6.91 4.15 3.78
N ARG A 37 6.98 2.87 4.15
CA ARG A 37 6.53 1.73 3.34
C ARG A 37 5.29 1.08 3.95
N LEU A 38 4.31 0.81 3.10
CA LEU A 38 3.12 0.03 3.40
C LEU A 38 3.16 -1.25 2.58
N GLU A 39 3.17 -2.37 3.27
CA GLU A 39 2.98 -3.69 2.69
C GLU A 39 1.50 -4.05 2.65
N ILE A 40 1.04 -4.47 1.48
CA ILE A 40 -0.32 -4.94 1.25
C ILE A 40 -0.24 -6.40 0.83
N LYS A 41 -1.00 -7.26 1.52
CA LYS A 41 -1.13 -8.71 1.26
C LYS A 41 -2.59 -9.08 0.98
N GLY A 42 -2.80 -10.21 0.31
CA GLY A 42 -4.14 -10.72 0.02
C GLY A 42 -4.97 -9.79 -0.86
N CYS A 43 -4.32 -8.99 -1.71
CA CYS A 43 -5.00 -8.02 -2.56
C CYS A 43 -5.14 -8.56 -3.98
N ASP A 44 -6.37 -8.72 -4.45
CA ASP A 44 -6.66 -9.06 -5.84
C ASP A 44 -6.37 -7.89 -6.79
N ALA A 45 -6.26 -8.19 -8.09
CA ALA A 45 -5.94 -7.22 -9.13
C ALA A 45 -6.99 -6.08 -9.23
N GLU A 46 -8.27 -6.41 -8.95
CA GLU A 46 -9.35 -5.42 -8.92
C GLU A 46 -9.15 -4.43 -7.77
N THR A 47 -9.02 -4.92 -6.54
CA THR A 47 -8.78 -4.08 -5.36
C THR A 47 -7.50 -3.25 -5.53
N ARG A 48 -6.45 -3.82 -6.14
CA ARG A 48 -5.22 -3.09 -6.45
C ARG A 48 -5.48 -1.90 -7.37
N THR A 49 -6.34 -2.08 -8.37
CA THR A 49 -6.75 -1.00 -9.28
C THR A 49 -7.53 0.07 -8.53
N ASP A 50 -8.45 -0.29 -7.65
CA ASP A 50 -9.19 0.67 -6.83
C ASP A 50 -8.30 1.43 -5.85
N ILE A 51 -7.28 0.78 -5.29
CA ILE A 51 -6.26 1.43 -4.46
C ILE A 51 -5.54 2.53 -5.24
N PHE A 52 -5.16 2.30 -6.49
CA PHE A 52 -4.51 3.34 -7.30
C PHE A 52 -5.46 4.44 -7.78
N LYS A 53 -6.78 4.21 -7.78
CA LYS A 53 -7.76 5.28 -8.00
C LYS A 53 -7.82 6.23 -6.80
N ILE A 54 -7.71 5.71 -5.57
CA ILE A 54 -7.77 6.54 -4.34
C ILE A 54 -6.40 7.10 -3.93
N LEU A 55 -5.31 6.39 -4.26
CA LEU A 55 -3.93 6.80 -4.02
C LEU A 55 -3.28 7.11 -5.36
N PRO A 56 -3.33 8.37 -5.82
CA PRO A 56 -2.76 8.73 -7.11
C PRO A 56 -1.25 8.43 -7.12
N PRO A 57 -0.67 8.11 -8.29
CA PRO A 57 0.76 7.79 -8.43
C PRO A 57 1.69 8.95 -8.03
N SER A 58 1.15 10.17 -7.90
CA SER A 58 1.87 11.33 -7.35
C SER A 58 2.04 11.27 -5.82
N ALA A 59 1.17 10.54 -5.12
CA ALA A 59 1.17 10.37 -3.66
C ALA A 59 1.90 9.11 -3.20
N CYS A 60 1.97 8.08 -4.05
CA CYS A 60 2.63 6.82 -3.73
C CYS A 60 3.38 6.22 -4.91
N ARG A 61 4.48 5.52 -4.63
CA ARG A 61 5.23 4.73 -5.59
C ARG A 61 5.12 3.25 -5.24
N THR A 62 4.76 2.42 -6.21
CA THR A 62 4.80 0.97 -6.05
C THR A 62 6.25 0.49 -6.11
N VAL A 63 6.67 -0.25 -5.10
CA VAL A 63 7.89 -1.04 -5.15
C VAL A 63 7.41 -2.47 -5.43
N ALA A 64 7.81 -3.03 -6.58
CA ALA A 64 7.46 -4.40 -6.90
C ALA A 64 7.93 -5.29 -5.75
N GLY A 65 6.98 -6.00 -5.12
CA GLY A 65 7.34 -7.13 -4.26
C GLY A 65 7.92 -8.22 -5.14
N GLU A 66 8.87 -8.99 -4.60
CA GLU A 66 9.43 -10.16 -5.27
C GLU A 66 8.31 -10.98 -5.93
N GLU A 67 8.50 -11.36 -7.19
CA GLU A 67 7.52 -11.92 -8.14
C GLU A 67 6.80 -13.20 -7.65
N GLU A 68 7.07 -13.66 -6.44
CA GLU A 68 6.59 -14.91 -5.86
C GLU A 68 5.15 -14.86 -5.34
N SER A 69 4.48 -13.69 -5.32
CA SER A 69 3.08 -13.59 -4.87
C SER A 69 2.30 -12.44 -5.51
N PRO A 70 1.38 -12.70 -6.46
CA PRO A 70 0.62 -11.64 -7.14
C PRO A 70 -0.30 -10.85 -6.21
N HIS A 71 -0.60 -11.39 -5.03
CA HIS A 71 -1.44 -10.76 -4.01
C HIS A 71 -0.67 -9.90 -2.99
N ARG A 72 0.64 -9.73 -3.16
CA ARG A 72 1.49 -8.94 -2.26
C ARG A 72 2.23 -7.84 -3.01
N PHE A 73 2.20 -6.61 -2.50
CA PHE A 73 3.00 -5.51 -3.05
C PHE A 73 3.30 -4.44 -1.99
N LEU A 74 4.31 -3.61 -2.26
CA LEU A 74 4.74 -2.54 -1.39
C LEU A 74 4.39 -1.17 -2.00
N LEU A 75 3.88 -0.27 -1.17
CA LEU A 75 3.67 1.14 -1.49
C LEU A 75 4.61 2.00 -0.65
N VAL A 76 5.33 2.91 -1.28
CA VAL A 76 6.11 3.96 -0.61
C VAL A 76 5.33 5.25 -0.71
N LYS A 77 5.13 5.94 0.41
CA LYS A 77 4.51 7.27 0.39
C LYS A 77 5.49 8.29 -0.23
N ALA A 78 5.14 8.83 -1.38
CA ALA A 78 5.96 9.81 -2.10
C ALA A 78 5.62 11.26 -1.72
N LYS A 79 4.34 11.56 -1.45
CA LYS A 79 3.87 12.89 -1.05
C LYS A 79 2.70 12.79 -0.08
N SER A 80 2.50 13.85 0.70
CA SER A 80 1.27 14.02 1.49
C SER A 80 0.09 14.27 0.56
N ILE A 81 -0.98 13.49 0.72
CA ILE A 81 -2.25 13.69 0.03
C ILE A 81 -2.88 14.95 0.63
N LYS A 82 -2.80 16.08 -0.07
CA LYS A 82 -3.62 17.27 0.22
C LYS A 82 -4.94 17.10 -0.54
N ARG A 83 -6.06 17.17 0.19
CA ARG A 83 -7.40 17.28 -0.40
C ARG A 83 -7.53 18.58 -1.16
#